data_AF-A0A8D2MCM3-F1
#
_entry.id   AF-A0A8D2MCM3-F1
#
_cell.length_a   1.000
_cell.length_b   1.000
_cell.length_c   1.000
_cell.angle_alpha   90.00
_cell.angle_beta   90.00
_cell.angle_gamma   90.00
#
_symmetry.space_group_name_H-M   'P 1'
#
loop_
_entity.id
_entity.type
_entity.pdbx_description
1 polymer ?
#
loop_
_entity_poly.entity_id
_entity_poly.type
_entity_poly.pdbx_seq_one_letter_code
_entity_poly.pdbx_strand_id
1 'polypeptide(L)'
;MHLKTKQREFQKHVLKAMEGKEITDQLRWKIMSCKMRIEQLKQTICKENDEMTRHTEGLLRIKEENQKHYRRAQRHQEKKEKIQKHNRKLGDLVEKKSYELKTQYEHLANLRRAHILELTSVIFPMEEVKTSMRDPADVSSESDNAMTSSTVSKLAEARRTTYLSGRWVCDDHNGDTSISITGPWIILPNNGDYSAYYSWVEEKKTTQGPDMEHNNPAHTISAALCYATQLVNTLSLILDVNLPKKLCNSEFCGENLSRHRFTRAVKKLNANILHLCFSQHVNLDLLHPLHTLRNLMYLVSPDTENLGR
;
A
#
# COMPACT_ATOMS: atom_id res chain seq x y z
N MET A 1 37.55 -95.03 99.52
CA MET A 1 36.40 -94.82 98.62
C MET A 1 35.55 -93.57 98.92
N HIS A 2 35.63 -92.96 100.11
CA HIS A 2 34.72 -91.88 100.54
C HIS A 2 34.97 -90.50 99.87
N LEU A 3 36.23 -90.16 99.54
CA LEU A 3 36.56 -88.90 98.84
C LEU A 3 36.01 -88.84 97.41
N LYS A 4 36.01 -89.97 96.68
CA LYS A 4 35.52 -90.05 95.28
C LYS A 4 34.01 -89.86 95.14
N THR A 5 33.25 -90.06 96.22
CA THR A 5 31.79 -89.89 96.23
C THR A 5 31.42 -88.43 96.48
N LYS A 6 32.04 -87.78 97.49
CA LYS A 6 31.90 -86.34 97.74
C LYS A 6 32.38 -85.48 96.56
N GLN A 7 33.46 -85.88 95.89
CA GLN A 7 33.93 -85.20 94.68
C GLN A 7 32.91 -85.28 93.53
N ARG A 8 32.25 -86.42 93.35
CA ARG A 8 31.19 -86.60 92.33
C ARG A 8 29.93 -85.82 92.66
N GLU A 9 29.52 -85.77 93.92
CA GLU A 9 28.37 -84.96 94.36
C GLU A 9 28.63 -83.46 94.18
N PHE A 10 29.83 -83.00 94.54
CA PHE A 10 30.24 -81.62 94.31
C PHE A 10 30.28 -81.29 92.81
N GLN A 11 30.86 -82.16 91.98
CA GLN A 11 30.83 -82.00 90.52
C GLN A 11 29.40 -81.91 89.97
N LYS A 12 28.49 -82.74 90.46
CA LYS A 12 27.07 -82.74 90.04
C LYS A 12 26.36 -81.45 90.46
N HIS A 13 26.66 -80.93 91.65
CA HIS A 13 26.10 -79.69 92.16
C HIS A 13 26.64 -78.46 91.40
N VAL A 14 27.92 -78.48 91.04
CA VAL A 14 28.56 -77.46 90.20
C VAL A 14 28.00 -77.49 88.79
N LEU A 15 27.84 -78.67 88.16
CA LEU A 15 27.20 -78.82 86.85
C LEU A 15 25.78 -78.26 86.83
N LYS A 16 24.96 -78.59 87.84
CA LYS A 16 23.58 -78.08 87.96
C LYS A 16 23.53 -76.56 88.16
N ALA A 17 24.46 -76.00 88.93
CA ALA A 17 24.59 -74.55 89.10
C ALA A 17 25.08 -73.86 87.82
N MET A 18 25.98 -74.50 87.06
CA MET A 18 26.43 -74.03 85.76
C MET A 18 25.31 -74.04 84.72
N GLU A 19 24.53 -75.13 84.61
CA GLU A 19 23.35 -75.20 83.74
C GLU A 19 22.31 -74.12 84.11
N GLY A 20 22.03 -73.94 85.40
CA GLY A 20 21.13 -72.87 85.86
C GLY A 20 21.62 -71.47 85.51
N LYS A 21 22.94 -71.23 85.60
CA LYS A 21 23.57 -69.97 85.19
C LYS A 21 23.50 -69.79 83.66
N GLU A 22 23.76 -70.84 82.89
CA GLU A 22 23.68 -70.81 81.43
C GLU A 22 22.27 -70.49 80.93
N ILE A 23 21.23 -71.11 81.51
CA ILE A 23 19.83 -70.81 81.20
C ILE A 23 19.50 -69.35 81.55
N THR A 24 19.96 -68.86 82.70
CA THR A 24 19.75 -67.47 83.14
C THR A 24 20.41 -66.48 82.19
N ASP A 25 21.65 -66.74 81.77
CA ASP A 25 22.38 -65.88 80.85
C ASP A 25 21.76 -65.93 79.44
N GLN A 26 21.30 -67.09 78.95
CA GLN A 26 20.52 -67.19 77.71
C GLN A 26 19.23 -66.37 77.76
N LEU A 27 18.48 -66.42 78.86
CA LEU A 27 17.27 -65.62 79.04
C LEU A 27 17.59 -64.13 79.10
N ARG A 28 18.67 -63.74 79.80
CA ARG A 28 19.15 -62.34 79.83
C ARG A 28 19.51 -61.85 78.43
N TRP A 29 20.21 -62.64 77.63
CA TRP A 29 20.54 -62.30 76.23
C TRP A 29 19.28 -62.14 75.37
N LYS A 30 18.30 -63.04 75.49
CA LYS A 30 17.01 -62.94 74.78
C LYS A 30 16.24 -61.68 75.20
N ILE A 31 16.18 -61.38 76.49
CA ILE A 31 15.54 -60.16 77.01
C ILE A 31 16.25 -58.91 76.49
N MET A 32 17.59 -58.87 76.51
CA MET A 32 18.38 -57.75 75.99
C MET A 32 18.18 -57.55 74.49
N SER A 33 18.22 -58.64 73.71
CA SER A 33 17.95 -58.60 72.26
C SER A 33 16.53 -58.10 71.97
N CYS A 34 15.54 -58.58 72.71
CA CYS A 34 14.15 -58.13 72.57
C CYS A 34 13.98 -56.65 72.94
N LYS A 35 14.59 -56.20 74.04
CA LYS A 35 14.60 -54.78 74.44
C LYS A 35 15.24 -53.90 73.36
N MET A 36 16.38 -54.32 72.80
CA MET A 36 17.06 -53.56 71.76
C MET A 36 16.23 -53.46 70.48
N ARG A 37 15.53 -54.55 70.11
CA ARG A 37 14.62 -54.55 68.96
C ARG A 37 13.38 -53.68 69.17
N ILE A 38 12.82 -53.69 70.39
CA ILE A 38 11.72 -52.79 70.77
C ILE A 38 12.17 -51.32 70.63
N GLU A 39 13.38 -50.99 71.08
CA GLU A 39 13.91 -49.62 70.99
C GLU A 39 14.14 -49.19 69.54
N GLN A 40 14.70 -50.07 68.70
CA GLN A 40 14.83 -49.82 67.27
C GLN A 40 13.47 -49.57 66.60
N LEU A 41 12.46 -50.39 66.90
CA LEU A 41 11.11 -50.21 66.37
C LEU A 41 10.50 -48.88 66.80
N LYS A 42 10.66 -48.48 68.07
CA LYS A 42 10.19 -47.18 68.56
C LYS A 42 10.85 -46.02 67.82
N GLN A 43 12.15 -46.09 67.58
CA GLN A 43 12.88 -45.06 66.84
C GLN A 43 12.41 -44.97 65.38
N THR A 44 12.16 -46.11 64.72
CA THR A 44 11.62 -46.13 63.35
C THR A 44 10.22 -45.52 63.30
N ILE A 45 9.32 -45.92 64.22
CA ILE A 45 7.96 -45.36 64.29
C ILE A 45 7.99 -43.84 64.53
N CYS A 46 8.89 -43.37 65.40
CA CYS A 46 9.05 -41.95 65.67
C CYS A 46 9.49 -41.19 64.41
N LYS A 47 10.49 -41.70 63.69
CA LYS A 47 10.97 -41.12 62.43
C LYS A 47 9.89 -41.11 61.35
N GLU A 48 9.17 -42.20 61.16
CA GLU A 48 8.08 -42.27 60.17
C GLU A 48 6.94 -41.31 60.52
N ASN A 49 6.59 -41.14 61.79
CA ASN A 49 5.59 -40.15 62.21
C ASN A 49 6.06 -38.72 61.96
N ASP A 50 7.34 -38.40 62.23
CA ASP A 50 7.93 -37.09 61.92
C ASP A 50 7.97 -36.83 60.41
N GLU A 51 8.22 -37.86 59.59
CA GLU A 51 8.18 -37.75 58.14
C GLU A 51 6.74 -37.57 57.63
N MET A 52 5.78 -38.34 58.17
CA MET A 52 4.37 -38.25 57.81
C MET A 52 3.79 -36.87 58.14
N THR A 53 4.15 -36.29 59.29
CA THR A 53 3.74 -34.92 59.66
C THR A 53 4.33 -33.89 58.69
N ARG A 54 5.63 -33.95 58.39
CA ARG A 54 6.27 -33.07 57.38
C ARG A 54 5.63 -33.19 56.00
N HIS A 55 5.35 -34.42 55.55
CA HIS A 55 4.68 -34.65 54.28
C HIS A 55 3.27 -34.06 54.26
N THR A 56 2.51 -34.21 55.36
CA THR A 56 1.15 -33.68 55.48
C THR A 56 1.16 -32.14 55.43
N GLU A 57 2.08 -31.49 56.14
CA GLU A 57 2.28 -30.04 56.09
C GLU A 57 2.67 -29.55 54.68
N GLY A 58 3.58 -30.28 54.01
CA GLY A 58 3.98 -29.99 52.64
C GLY A 58 2.80 -30.09 51.65
N LEU A 59 1.96 -31.12 51.81
CA LEU A 59 0.77 -31.34 50.98
C LEU A 59 -0.26 -30.22 51.16
N LEU A 60 -0.46 -29.75 52.40
CA LEU A 60 -1.33 -28.61 52.69
C LEU A 60 -0.82 -27.33 52.02
N ARG A 61 0.48 -27.03 52.11
CA ARG A 61 1.08 -25.87 51.44
C ARG A 61 0.88 -25.90 49.92
N ILE A 62 1.16 -27.04 49.28
CA ILE A 62 0.97 -27.21 47.84
C ILE A 62 -0.52 -27.03 47.46
N LYS A 63 -1.44 -27.54 48.28
CA LYS A 63 -2.88 -27.38 48.06
C LYS A 63 -3.30 -25.91 48.11
N GLU A 64 -2.80 -25.15 49.08
CA GLU A 64 -3.07 -23.71 49.18
C GLU A 64 -2.49 -22.92 48.01
N GLU A 65 -1.27 -23.22 47.59
CA GLU A 65 -0.63 -22.61 46.42
C GLU A 65 -1.41 -22.91 45.14
N ASN A 66 -1.80 -24.17 44.92
CA ASN A 66 -2.64 -24.56 43.80
C ASN A 66 -3.97 -23.80 43.80
N GLN A 67 -4.63 -23.66 44.96
CA GLN A 67 -5.85 -22.84 45.05
C GLN A 67 -5.63 -21.37 44.70
N LYS A 68 -4.46 -20.78 45.04
CA LYS A 68 -4.10 -19.42 44.62
C LYS A 68 -3.90 -19.34 43.12
N HIS A 69 -3.24 -20.34 42.52
CA HIS A 69 -3.06 -20.43 41.07
C HIS A 69 -4.38 -20.57 40.32
N TYR A 70 -5.29 -21.43 40.77
CA TYR A 70 -6.64 -21.55 40.20
C TYR A 70 -7.41 -20.23 40.23
N ARG A 71 -7.43 -19.54 41.38
CA ARG A 71 -8.07 -18.22 41.50
C ARG A 71 -7.44 -17.16 40.59
N ARG A 72 -6.12 -17.22 40.36
CA ARG A 72 -5.43 -16.32 39.44
C ARG A 72 -5.78 -16.65 37.97
N ALA A 73 -5.80 -17.93 37.61
CA ALA A 73 -6.17 -18.39 36.27
C ALA A 73 -7.59 -17.97 35.91
N GLN A 74 -8.55 -18.11 36.83
CA GLN A 74 -9.94 -17.69 36.61
C GLN A 74 -10.06 -16.19 36.34
N ARG A 75 -9.41 -15.34 37.16
CA ARG A 75 -9.39 -13.88 36.94
C ARG A 75 -8.80 -13.50 35.58
N HIS A 76 -7.75 -14.19 35.15
CA HIS A 76 -7.15 -13.97 33.83
C HIS A 76 -8.07 -14.42 32.70
N GLN A 77 -8.78 -15.54 32.87
CA GLN A 77 -9.76 -16.02 31.91
C GLN A 77 -10.92 -15.02 31.75
N GLU A 78 -11.48 -14.51 32.84
CA GLU A 78 -12.51 -13.47 32.82
C GLU A 78 -12.01 -12.18 32.13
N LYS A 79 -10.77 -11.77 32.40
CA LYS A 79 -10.14 -10.62 31.74
C LYS A 79 -9.97 -10.85 30.24
N LYS A 80 -9.50 -12.04 29.85
CA LYS A 80 -9.35 -12.44 28.44
C LYS A 80 -10.71 -12.38 27.72
N GLU A 81 -11.77 -12.90 28.32
CA GLU A 81 -13.11 -12.85 27.74
C GLU A 81 -13.64 -11.43 27.59
N LYS A 82 -13.42 -10.56 28.58
CA LYS A 82 -13.77 -9.13 28.49
C LYS A 82 -13.04 -8.45 27.33
N ILE A 83 -11.73 -8.69 27.20
CA ILE A 83 -10.91 -8.15 26.11
C ILE A 83 -11.38 -8.69 24.76
N GLN A 84 -11.64 -9.98 24.64
CA GLN A 84 -12.13 -10.59 23.40
C GLN A 84 -13.49 -10.01 22.98
N LYS A 85 -14.41 -9.82 23.92
CA LYS A 85 -15.71 -9.18 23.65
C LYS A 85 -15.52 -7.74 23.17
N HIS A 86 -14.62 -6.99 23.80
CA HIS A 86 -14.33 -5.62 23.39
C HIS A 86 -13.70 -5.56 21.99
N ASN A 87 -12.71 -6.41 21.71
CA ASN A 87 -12.06 -6.46 20.40
C ASN A 87 -13.03 -6.86 19.29
N ARG A 88 -13.98 -7.78 19.55
CA ARG A 88 -15.04 -8.10 18.58
C ARG A 88 -15.90 -6.88 18.26
N LYS A 89 -16.38 -6.18 19.28
CA LYS A 89 -17.17 -4.94 19.08
C LYS A 89 -16.40 -3.86 18.31
N LEU A 90 -15.10 -3.70 18.58
CA LEU A 90 -14.26 -2.78 17.83
C LEU A 90 -14.06 -3.24 16.38
N GLY A 91 -13.88 -4.54 16.15
CA GLY A 91 -13.81 -5.13 14.81
C GLY A 91 -15.07 -4.82 14.00
N ASP A 92 -16.24 -5.10 14.56
CA ASP A 92 -17.53 -4.84 13.91
C ASP A 92 -17.72 -3.35 13.59
N LEU A 93 -17.28 -2.46 14.50
CA LEU A 93 -17.35 -1.01 14.30
C LEU A 93 -16.42 -0.54 13.18
N VAL A 94 -15.18 -1.06 13.14
CA VAL A 94 -14.20 -0.74 12.09
C VAL A 94 -14.72 -1.23 10.75
N GLU A 95 -15.20 -2.47 10.65
CA GLU A 95 -15.76 -3.02 9.42
C GLU A 95 -16.93 -2.18 8.90
N LYS A 96 -17.87 -1.83 9.78
CA LYS A 96 -18.99 -0.94 9.45
C LYS A 96 -18.50 0.42 8.93
N LYS A 97 -17.54 1.04 9.63
CA LYS A 97 -17.01 2.36 9.23
C LYS A 97 -16.22 2.30 7.93
N SER A 98 -15.45 1.24 7.69
CA SER A 98 -14.76 1.00 6.43
C SER A 98 -15.73 0.82 5.27
N TYR A 99 -16.83 0.10 5.48
CA TYR A 99 -17.88 -0.07 4.48
C TYR A 99 -18.60 1.27 4.16
N GLU A 100 -18.99 2.02 5.19
CA GLU A 100 -19.59 3.36 5.03
C GLU A 100 -18.65 4.29 4.24
N LEU A 101 -17.36 4.32 4.61
CA LEU A 101 -16.35 5.14 3.96
C LEU A 101 -16.16 4.75 2.49
N LYS A 102 -16.09 3.45 2.19
CA LYS A 102 -15.98 2.96 0.80
C LYS A 102 -17.16 3.41 -0.05
N THR A 103 -18.37 3.29 0.49
CA THR A 103 -19.61 3.72 -0.19
C THR A 103 -19.60 5.22 -0.47
N GLN A 104 -19.12 6.03 0.48
CA GLN A 104 -19.00 7.48 0.30
C GLN A 104 -17.96 7.84 -0.76
N TYR A 105 -16.81 7.15 -0.81
CA TYR A 105 -15.81 7.34 -1.86
C TYR A 105 -16.36 6.98 -3.24
N GLU A 106 -17.03 5.85 -3.38
CA GLU A 106 -17.67 5.45 -4.65
C GLU A 106 -18.71 6.50 -5.10
N HIS A 107 -19.52 7.03 -4.18
CA HIS A 107 -20.48 8.09 -4.48
C HIS A 107 -19.79 9.39 -4.93
N LEU A 108 -18.75 9.82 -4.20
CA LEU A 108 -17.97 11.00 -4.55
C LEU A 108 -17.28 10.85 -5.91
N ALA A 109 -16.75 9.66 -6.21
CA ALA A 109 -16.12 9.37 -7.48
C ALA A 109 -17.09 9.50 -8.65
N ASN A 110 -18.31 8.98 -8.50
CA ASN A 110 -19.36 9.13 -9.50
C ASN A 110 -19.76 10.59 -9.72
N LEU A 111 -19.88 11.38 -8.64
CA LEU A 111 -20.18 12.81 -8.74
C LEU A 111 -19.07 13.58 -9.46
N ARG A 112 -17.81 13.32 -9.10
CA ARG A 112 -16.64 13.92 -9.76
C ARG A 112 -16.62 13.59 -11.23
N ARG A 113 -16.80 12.31 -11.59
CA ARG A 113 -16.85 11.84 -12.97
C ARG A 113 -17.95 12.56 -13.75
N ALA A 114 -19.18 12.59 -13.22
CA ALA A 114 -20.31 13.24 -13.87
C ALA A 114 -20.04 14.74 -14.11
N HIS A 115 -19.54 15.44 -13.11
CA HIS A 115 -19.22 16.86 -13.23
C HIS A 115 -18.09 17.13 -14.23
N ILE A 116 -17.06 16.28 -14.27
CA ILE A 116 -15.98 16.40 -15.26
C ILE A 116 -16.51 16.21 -16.68
N LEU A 117 -17.36 15.21 -16.91
CA LEU A 117 -17.95 14.95 -18.23
C LEU A 117 -18.90 16.07 -18.67
N GLU A 118 -19.67 16.65 -17.76
CA GLU A 118 -20.48 17.83 -18.04
C GLU A 118 -19.60 19.05 -18.38
N LEU A 119 -18.57 19.29 -17.58
CA LEU A 119 -17.62 20.39 -17.78
C LEU A 119 -16.93 20.31 -19.15
N THR A 120 -16.49 19.12 -19.55
CA THR A 120 -15.77 18.90 -20.82
C THR A 120 -16.70 18.79 -22.02
N SER A 121 -17.98 18.48 -21.85
CA SER A 121 -18.94 18.49 -22.96
C SER A 121 -19.54 19.87 -23.21
N VAL A 122 -19.77 20.67 -22.14
CA VAL A 122 -20.48 21.95 -22.25
C VAL A 122 -19.54 23.15 -22.32
N ILE A 123 -18.51 23.22 -21.48
CA ILE A 123 -17.68 24.42 -21.32
C ILE A 123 -16.36 24.27 -22.08
N PHE A 124 -15.76 23.08 -22.03
CA PHE A 124 -14.48 22.77 -22.68
C PHE A 124 -14.59 21.62 -23.69
N PRO A 125 -15.51 21.69 -24.69
CA PRO A 125 -15.59 20.68 -25.73
C PRO A 125 -14.24 20.57 -26.45
N MET A 126 -13.73 19.35 -26.55
CA MET A 126 -12.49 19.02 -27.25
C MET A 126 -12.76 18.05 -28.39
N GLU A 127 -12.31 18.39 -29.60
CA GLU A 127 -12.56 17.61 -30.81
C GLU A 127 -11.29 17.53 -31.67
N GLU A 128 -11.10 16.40 -32.34
CA GLU A 128 -10.06 16.26 -33.35
C GLU A 128 -10.48 16.94 -34.65
N VAL A 129 -9.76 17.99 -35.02
CA VAL A 129 -9.90 18.68 -36.30
C VAL A 129 -8.94 18.05 -37.30
N LYS A 130 -9.48 17.32 -38.27
CA LYS A 130 -8.71 16.85 -39.42
C LYS A 130 -8.56 18.02 -40.40
N THR A 131 -7.35 18.57 -40.48
CA THR A 131 -6.99 19.58 -41.48
C THR A 131 -6.93 18.90 -42.85
N SER A 132 -8.08 18.71 -43.49
CA SER A 132 -8.13 18.23 -44.87
C SER A 132 -7.72 19.37 -45.81
N MET A 133 -6.44 19.70 -45.84
CA MET A 133 -5.83 20.40 -46.97
C MET A 133 -5.85 19.42 -48.16
N ARG A 134 -7.01 19.21 -48.75
CA ARG A 134 -7.13 18.53 -50.05
C ARG A 134 -6.82 19.61 -51.08
N ASP A 135 -5.59 19.59 -51.60
CA ASP A 135 -5.22 20.42 -52.74
C ASP A 135 -6.21 20.13 -53.89
N PRO A 136 -6.84 21.14 -54.52
CA PRO A 136 -7.78 20.91 -55.63
C PRO A 136 -7.12 20.28 -56.87
N ALA A 137 -5.80 20.16 -56.89
CA ALA A 137 -5.03 19.55 -57.96
C ALA A 137 -4.93 18.02 -57.86
N ASP A 138 -5.32 17.41 -56.74
CA ASP A 138 -5.12 15.96 -56.50
C ASP A 138 -6.30 15.09 -56.98
N VAL A 139 -6.98 15.53 -58.04
CA VAL A 139 -8.05 14.75 -58.73
C VAL A 139 -7.52 14.06 -59.99
N SER A 140 -6.21 14.03 -60.21
CA SER A 140 -5.61 13.44 -61.41
C SER A 140 -4.31 12.72 -61.12
N SER A 141 -4.38 11.54 -60.47
CA SER A 141 -3.43 10.45 -60.72
C SER A 141 -3.91 9.12 -60.12
N GLU A 142 -5.08 8.64 -60.56
CA GLU A 142 -5.31 7.19 -60.57
C GLU A 142 -4.59 6.56 -61.77
N SER A 143 -3.25 6.45 -61.68
CA SER A 143 -2.50 5.40 -62.36
C SER A 143 -1.08 5.36 -61.80
N ASP A 144 -0.81 4.40 -60.92
CA ASP A 144 0.31 3.47 -61.10
C ASP A 144 0.34 2.44 -59.96
N ASN A 145 -0.17 1.25 -60.30
CA ASN A 145 0.02 0.02 -59.54
C ASN A 145 1.49 -0.43 -59.63
N ALA A 146 2.40 0.25 -58.93
CA ALA A 146 3.77 -0.23 -58.68
C ALA A 146 4.54 0.51 -57.56
N MET A 147 3.89 1.19 -56.60
CA MET A 147 4.63 1.65 -55.43
C MET A 147 5.04 0.43 -54.58
N THR A 148 6.32 0.09 -54.60
CA THR A 148 6.87 -0.97 -53.74
C THR A 148 6.51 -0.69 -52.28
N SER A 149 6.08 -1.71 -51.53
CA SER A 149 5.70 -1.63 -50.11
C SER A 149 6.74 -0.91 -49.23
N SER A 150 8.02 -0.96 -49.63
CA SER A 150 9.13 -0.24 -48.99
C SER A 150 9.01 1.29 -49.10
N THR A 151 8.63 1.84 -50.26
CA THR A 151 8.45 3.28 -50.46
C THR A 151 7.22 3.79 -49.69
N VAL A 152 6.12 3.03 -49.71
CA VAL A 152 4.91 3.35 -48.94
C VAL A 152 5.20 3.36 -47.43
N SER A 153 5.96 2.38 -46.94
CA SER A 153 6.37 2.30 -45.52
C SER A 153 7.29 3.47 -45.13
N LYS A 154 8.25 3.84 -45.97
CA LYS A 154 9.13 5.00 -45.75
C LYS A 154 8.39 6.32 -45.79
N LEU A 155 7.40 6.47 -46.67
CA LEU A 155 6.53 7.66 -46.71
C LEU A 155 5.61 7.74 -45.49
N ALA A 156 5.08 6.61 -45.03
CA ALA A 156 4.30 6.53 -43.80
C ALA A 156 5.16 6.79 -42.55
N GLU A 157 6.41 6.35 -42.52
CA GLU A 157 7.39 6.69 -41.48
C GLU A 157 7.78 8.18 -41.52
N ALA A 158 8.04 8.74 -42.71
CA ALA A 158 8.36 10.15 -42.88
C ALA A 158 7.20 11.07 -42.47
N ARG A 159 5.95 10.67 -42.72
CA ARG A 159 4.75 11.39 -42.25
C ARG A 159 4.57 11.34 -40.72
N ARG A 160 5.15 10.34 -40.07
CA ARG A 160 5.18 10.22 -38.61
C ARG A 160 6.34 11.01 -37.99
N THR A 161 7.35 11.41 -38.77
CA THR A 161 8.47 12.21 -38.25
C THR A 161 8.23 13.72 -38.39
N THR A 162 8.13 14.44 -37.27
CA THR A 162 8.10 15.92 -37.23
C THR A 162 9.40 16.48 -36.66
N TYR A 163 9.92 17.55 -37.26
CA TYR A 163 11.11 18.25 -36.76
C TYR A 163 10.72 19.33 -35.74
N LEU A 164 11.01 19.08 -34.46
CA LEU A 164 10.68 19.98 -33.35
C LEU A 164 11.96 20.55 -32.74
N SER A 165 12.15 21.88 -32.87
CA SER A 165 13.20 22.64 -32.17
C SER A 165 14.62 22.02 -32.27
N GLY A 166 15.02 21.52 -33.43
CA GLY A 166 16.36 20.94 -33.63
C GLY A 166 16.41 19.41 -33.71
N ARG A 167 15.29 18.71 -33.46
CA ARG A 167 15.25 17.25 -33.32
C ARG A 167 14.11 16.61 -34.11
N TRP A 168 14.39 15.49 -34.78
CA TRP A 168 13.36 14.63 -35.37
C TRP A 168 12.65 13.82 -34.29
N VAL A 169 11.33 13.85 -34.27
CA VAL A 169 10.47 13.11 -33.34
C VAL A 169 9.45 12.32 -34.14
N CYS A 170 9.33 11.01 -33.89
CA CYS A 170 8.30 10.17 -34.48
C CYS A 170 7.02 10.23 -33.61
N ASP A 171 5.89 10.68 -34.17
CA ASP A 171 4.55 10.58 -33.59
C ASP A 171 3.73 9.58 -34.44
N ASP A 172 3.06 8.63 -33.80
CA ASP A 172 2.22 7.65 -34.49
C ASP A 172 0.91 8.26 -35.02
N HIS A 173 0.58 9.48 -34.59
CA HIS A 173 -0.56 10.25 -35.10
C HIS A 173 -0.10 11.16 -36.23
N ASN A 174 -0.78 11.06 -37.38
CA ASN A 174 -0.53 11.86 -38.58
C ASN A 174 -0.29 13.34 -38.22
N GLY A 175 0.86 13.91 -38.64
CA GLY A 175 1.30 15.27 -38.27
C GLY A 175 0.35 16.43 -38.62
N ASP A 176 -0.74 16.15 -39.33
CA ASP A 176 -1.77 17.11 -39.75
C ASP A 176 -2.98 17.18 -38.78
N THR A 177 -2.96 16.43 -37.68
CA THR A 177 -4.07 16.37 -36.73
C THR A 177 -3.95 17.51 -35.72
N SER A 178 -4.98 18.33 -35.62
CA SER A 178 -5.07 19.37 -34.60
C SER A 178 -6.27 19.13 -33.69
N ILE A 179 -6.23 19.65 -32.47
CA ILE A 179 -7.30 19.48 -31.49
C ILE A 179 -7.88 20.86 -31.18
N SER A 180 -9.19 21.02 -31.32
CA SER A 180 -9.90 22.22 -30.89
C SER A 180 -10.31 22.15 -29.43
N ILE A 181 -10.36 23.29 -28.74
CA ILE A 181 -10.90 23.43 -27.38
C ILE A 181 -11.85 24.63 -27.31
N THR A 182 -13.07 24.45 -26.82
CA THR A 182 -14.08 25.52 -26.69
C THR A 182 -14.51 26.14 -28.05
N GLY A 183 -14.32 25.39 -29.14
CA GLY A 183 -14.84 25.73 -30.47
C GLY A 183 -13.84 25.53 -31.63
N PRO A 184 -14.32 25.51 -32.88
CA PRO A 184 -13.53 25.10 -34.06
C PRO A 184 -12.40 26.05 -34.43
N TRP A 185 -12.37 27.27 -33.89
CA TRP A 185 -11.35 28.28 -34.20
C TRP A 185 -10.17 28.27 -33.22
N ILE A 186 -10.31 27.59 -32.08
CA ILE A 186 -9.34 27.60 -30.99
C ILE A 186 -8.63 26.26 -30.99
N ILE A 187 -7.57 26.16 -31.78
CA ILE A 187 -6.93 24.90 -32.14
C ILE A 187 -5.48 24.87 -31.64
N LEU A 188 -5.05 23.70 -31.15
CA LEU A 188 -3.63 23.38 -30.93
C LEU A 188 -3.19 22.19 -31.80
N PRO A 189 -1.97 22.24 -32.36
CA PRO A 189 -1.39 21.09 -33.04
C PRO A 189 -1.15 19.95 -32.05
N ASN A 190 -1.54 18.73 -32.44
CA ASN A 190 -1.48 17.55 -31.56
C ASN A 190 -0.07 17.23 -31.08
N ASN A 191 0.91 17.38 -31.97
CA ASN A 191 2.32 17.07 -31.74
C ASN A 191 3.05 18.08 -30.82
N GLY A 192 2.37 19.17 -30.42
CA GLY A 192 2.95 20.23 -29.60
C GLY A 192 3.90 21.17 -30.37
N ASP A 193 3.83 21.20 -31.70
CA ASP A 193 4.60 22.16 -32.51
C ASP A 193 3.98 23.56 -32.48
N TYR A 194 4.43 24.40 -31.54
CA TYR A 194 4.00 25.80 -31.47
C TYR A 194 4.88 26.73 -32.32
N SER A 195 5.52 26.23 -33.38
CA SER A 195 6.38 27.02 -34.29
C SER A 195 5.67 28.26 -34.85
N ALA A 196 4.40 28.13 -35.25
CA ALA A 196 3.56 29.23 -35.75
C ALA A 196 3.42 30.39 -34.76
N TYR A 197 3.39 30.11 -33.45
CA TYR A 197 3.40 31.16 -32.41
C TYR A 197 4.71 31.95 -32.47
N TYR A 198 5.86 31.26 -32.51
CA TYR A 198 7.16 31.95 -32.49
C TYR A 198 7.39 32.76 -33.76
N SER A 199 7.06 32.20 -34.93
CA SER A 199 7.24 32.88 -36.22
C SER A 199 6.48 34.19 -36.24
N TRP A 200 5.21 34.17 -35.80
CA TRP A 200 4.38 35.37 -35.76
C TRP A 200 4.87 36.40 -34.72
N VAL A 201 5.27 35.96 -33.52
CA VAL A 201 5.77 36.89 -32.48
C VAL A 201 7.07 37.58 -32.90
N GLU A 202 7.97 36.90 -33.61
CA GLU A 202 9.18 37.53 -34.15
C GLU A 202 8.87 38.46 -35.34
N GLU A 203 7.94 38.09 -36.22
CA GLU A 203 7.51 38.94 -37.35
C GLU A 203 6.78 40.22 -36.90
N LYS A 204 5.99 40.16 -35.81
CA LYS A 204 5.35 41.35 -35.22
C LYS A 204 6.37 42.34 -34.64
N LYS A 205 7.55 41.88 -34.17
CA LYS A 205 8.61 42.80 -33.70
C LYS A 205 9.25 43.59 -34.83
N THR A 206 9.26 43.06 -36.06
CA THR A 206 9.94 43.66 -37.21
C THR A 206 9.03 44.55 -38.05
N THR A 207 7.70 44.46 -37.89
CA THR A 207 6.73 45.04 -38.84
C THR A 207 5.77 46.01 -38.12
N GLN A 208 5.93 47.32 -38.33
CA GLN A 208 5.01 48.38 -37.83
C GLN A 208 3.86 48.63 -38.83
N GLY A 209 3.14 47.59 -39.24
CA GLY A 209 2.00 47.70 -40.17
C GLY A 209 0.64 47.64 -39.46
N PRO A 210 -0.45 48.18 -40.07
CA PRO A 210 -1.79 48.13 -39.48
C PRO A 210 -2.29 46.69 -39.33
N ASP A 211 -2.88 46.40 -38.18
CA ASP A 211 -3.42 45.09 -37.76
C ASP A 211 -4.56 44.64 -38.69
N MET A 212 -4.21 43.94 -39.76
CA MET A 212 -5.16 43.12 -40.54
C MET A 212 -5.34 41.77 -39.83
N GLU A 213 -5.89 41.83 -38.61
CA GLU A 213 -6.07 40.70 -37.69
C GLU A 213 -7.38 39.96 -37.98
N HIS A 214 -7.38 38.98 -38.89
CA HIS A 214 -8.49 38.02 -38.95
C HIS A 214 -8.09 36.57 -38.65
N ASN A 215 -6.80 36.24 -38.54
CA ASN A 215 -6.32 34.92 -38.10
C ASN A 215 -4.90 35.04 -37.53
N ASN A 216 -4.79 35.50 -36.28
CA ASN A 216 -3.50 35.51 -35.58
C ASN A 216 -3.23 34.12 -34.94
N PRO A 217 -2.22 33.35 -35.42
CA PRO A 217 -1.90 32.06 -34.84
C PRO A 217 -1.43 32.17 -33.39
N ALA A 218 -0.79 33.28 -33.00
CA ALA A 218 -0.36 33.49 -31.62
C ALA A 218 -1.55 33.68 -30.68
N HIS A 219 -2.57 34.44 -31.07
CA HIS A 219 -3.80 34.57 -30.26
C HIS A 219 -4.55 33.24 -30.16
N THR A 220 -4.63 32.49 -31.26
CA THR A 220 -5.30 31.19 -31.28
C THR A 220 -4.62 30.19 -30.33
N ILE A 221 -3.30 30.04 -30.46
CA ILE A 221 -2.49 29.15 -29.61
C ILE A 221 -2.54 29.60 -28.15
N SER A 222 -2.38 30.90 -27.87
CA SER A 222 -2.46 31.45 -26.52
C SER A 222 -3.82 31.23 -25.88
N ALA A 223 -4.92 31.47 -26.62
CA ALA A 223 -6.27 31.24 -26.13
C ALA A 223 -6.48 29.76 -25.79
N ALA A 224 -6.09 28.85 -26.68
CA ALA A 224 -6.22 27.42 -26.45
C ALA A 224 -5.42 26.94 -25.23
N LEU A 225 -4.19 27.42 -25.05
CA LEU A 225 -3.36 27.12 -23.85
C LEU A 225 -3.93 27.75 -22.57
N CYS A 226 -4.57 28.92 -22.67
CA CYS A 226 -5.26 29.57 -21.57
C CYS A 226 -6.48 28.73 -21.12
N TYR A 227 -7.31 28.26 -22.06
CA TYR A 227 -8.42 27.35 -21.76
C TYR A 227 -7.95 25.99 -21.22
N ALA A 228 -6.89 25.41 -21.79
CA ALA A 228 -6.30 24.18 -21.26
C ALA A 228 -5.80 24.37 -19.81
N THR A 229 -5.21 25.52 -19.49
CA THR A 229 -4.77 25.85 -18.12
C THR A 229 -5.96 25.98 -17.17
N GLN A 230 -7.03 26.66 -17.59
CA GLN A 230 -8.27 26.79 -16.81
C GLN A 230 -8.92 25.44 -16.54
N LEU A 231 -8.99 24.58 -17.57
CA LEU A 231 -9.50 23.22 -17.43
C LEU A 231 -8.65 22.42 -16.44
N VAL A 232 -7.32 22.40 -16.60
CA VAL A 232 -6.40 21.67 -15.69
C VAL A 232 -6.54 22.12 -14.24
N ASN A 233 -6.61 23.43 -13.99
CA ASN A 233 -6.79 23.96 -12.64
C ASN A 233 -8.15 23.56 -12.06
N THR A 234 -9.22 23.60 -12.87
CA THR A 234 -10.56 23.16 -12.45
C THR A 234 -10.61 21.66 -12.19
N LEU A 235 -10.02 20.83 -13.05
CA LEU A 235 -9.93 19.38 -12.88
C LEU A 235 -9.16 19.02 -11.60
N SER A 236 -8.05 19.72 -11.32
CA SER A 236 -7.29 19.56 -10.09
C SER A 236 -8.14 19.80 -8.84
N LEU A 237 -9.00 20.82 -8.86
CA LEU A 237 -9.93 21.13 -7.76
C LEU A 237 -11.02 20.06 -7.62
N ILE A 238 -11.62 19.61 -8.72
CA ILE A 238 -12.68 18.58 -8.68
C ILE A 238 -12.11 17.24 -8.19
N LEU A 239 -10.94 16.86 -8.70
CA LEU A 239 -10.25 15.60 -8.38
C LEU A 239 -9.53 15.64 -7.02
N ASP A 240 -9.41 16.82 -6.40
CA ASP A 240 -8.65 17.04 -5.16
C ASP A 240 -7.17 16.61 -5.27
N VAL A 241 -6.52 16.98 -6.40
CA VAL A 241 -5.12 16.64 -6.70
C VAL A 241 -4.28 17.90 -6.74
N ASN A 242 -3.23 17.97 -5.93
CA ASN A 242 -2.31 19.11 -5.90
C ASN A 242 -1.36 19.10 -7.11
N LEU A 243 -1.40 20.17 -7.92
CA LEU A 243 -0.54 20.29 -9.10
C LEU A 243 0.93 20.60 -8.74
N PRO A 244 1.92 19.97 -9.42
CA PRO A 244 3.34 20.14 -9.10
C PRO A 244 3.90 21.48 -9.57
N LYS A 245 3.27 22.13 -10.55
CA LYS A 245 3.69 23.44 -11.07
C LYS A 245 2.57 24.45 -10.88
N LYS A 246 2.89 25.57 -10.22
CA LYS A 246 1.97 26.71 -10.16
C LYS A 246 1.91 27.38 -11.54
N LEU A 247 0.70 27.47 -12.08
CA LEU A 247 0.42 28.10 -13.37
C LEU A 247 -0.88 28.90 -13.25
N CYS A 248 -0.78 30.22 -13.41
CA CYS A 248 -1.95 31.10 -13.37
C CYS A 248 -2.70 31.04 -14.70
N ASN A 249 -4.02 31.20 -14.67
CA ASN A 249 -4.84 31.25 -15.89
C ASN A 249 -4.40 32.40 -16.83
N SER A 250 -3.86 33.49 -16.28
CA SER A 250 -3.40 34.64 -17.06
C SER A 250 -2.04 34.47 -17.74
N GLU A 251 -1.32 33.36 -17.51
CA GLU A 251 0.06 33.17 -18.03
C GLU A 251 0.11 33.26 -19.57
N PHE A 252 -0.91 32.74 -20.27
CA PHE A 252 -1.00 32.78 -21.73
C PHE A 252 -1.90 33.89 -22.29
N CYS A 253 -2.69 34.54 -21.44
CA CYS A 253 -3.70 35.53 -21.84
C CYS A 253 -3.17 36.99 -21.81
N GLY A 254 -1.88 37.21 -21.52
CA GLY A 254 -1.25 38.54 -21.45
C GLY A 254 -0.53 38.96 -22.74
N GLU A 255 0.48 39.84 -22.62
CA GLU A 255 1.36 40.20 -23.73
C GLU A 255 2.10 38.99 -24.31
N ASN A 256 2.45 39.06 -25.60
CA ASN A 256 3.19 38.01 -26.29
C ASN A 256 4.47 37.62 -25.54
N LEU A 257 4.50 36.38 -25.04
CA LEU A 257 5.64 35.81 -24.35
C LEU A 257 6.81 35.59 -25.32
N SER A 258 8.03 35.84 -24.85
CA SER A 258 9.23 35.42 -25.54
C SER A 258 9.29 33.89 -25.67
N ARG A 259 9.95 33.37 -26.71
CA ARG A 259 10.08 31.92 -26.97
C ARG A 259 10.45 31.14 -25.72
N HIS A 260 11.47 31.58 -24.97
CA HIS A 260 11.90 30.89 -23.74
C HIS A 260 10.82 30.87 -22.64
N ARG A 261 10.12 31.98 -22.41
CA ARG A 261 9.05 32.04 -21.40
C ARG A 261 7.86 31.19 -21.81
N PHE A 262 7.46 31.26 -23.08
CA PHE A 262 6.38 30.46 -23.64
C PHE A 262 6.65 28.96 -23.51
N THR A 263 7.81 28.49 -23.96
CA THR A 263 8.21 27.07 -23.85
C THR A 263 8.24 26.61 -22.40
N ARG A 264 8.72 27.45 -21.47
CA ARG A 264 8.72 27.13 -20.03
C ARG A 264 7.30 27.01 -19.47
N ALA A 265 6.39 27.90 -19.85
CA ALA A 265 4.99 27.87 -19.44
C ALA A 265 4.29 26.61 -19.95
N VAL A 266 4.45 26.28 -21.24
CA VAL A 266 3.92 25.05 -21.85
C VAL A 266 4.44 23.80 -21.13
N LYS A 267 5.75 23.73 -20.84
CA LYS A 267 6.33 22.60 -20.10
C LYS A 267 5.73 22.45 -18.70
N LYS A 268 5.43 23.55 -18.00
CA LYS A 268 4.73 23.51 -16.71
C LYS A 268 3.31 22.96 -16.86
N LEU A 269 2.58 23.43 -17.89
CA LEU A 269 1.24 22.96 -18.19
C LEU A 269 1.23 21.45 -18.47
N ASN A 270 2.09 20.98 -19.38
CA ASN A 270 2.17 19.56 -19.73
C ASN A 270 2.57 18.69 -18.53
N ALA A 271 3.46 19.18 -17.65
CA ALA A 271 3.80 18.47 -16.42
C ALA A 271 2.60 18.33 -15.47
N ASN A 272 1.75 19.36 -15.36
CA ASN A 272 0.51 19.30 -14.58
C ASN A 272 -0.51 18.35 -15.20
N ILE A 273 -0.68 18.39 -16.53
CA ILE A 273 -1.59 17.48 -17.26
C ILE A 273 -1.18 16.03 -17.04
N LEU A 274 0.11 15.70 -17.25
CA LEU A 274 0.62 14.36 -17.02
C LEU A 274 0.44 13.94 -15.56
N HIS A 275 0.66 14.84 -14.60
CA HIS A 275 0.44 14.53 -13.19
C HIS A 275 -1.02 14.13 -12.90
N LEU A 276 -1.98 14.87 -13.47
CA LEU A 276 -3.39 14.49 -13.38
C LEU A 276 -3.65 13.13 -14.04
N CYS A 277 -3.12 12.89 -15.24
CA CYS A 277 -3.23 11.60 -15.92
C CYS A 277 -2.72 10.44 -15.06
N PHE A 278 -1.57 10.61 -14.41
CA PHE A 278 -1.02 9.59 -13.51
C PHE A 278 -1.87 9.40 -12.26
N SER A 279 -2.40 10.48 -11.68
CA SER A 279 -3.28 10.41 -10.51
C SER A 279 -4.58 9.64 -10.78
N GLN A 280 -5.08 9.73 -12.03
CA GLN A 280 -6.29 9.04 -12.48
C GLN A 280 -6.00 7.72 -13.18
N HIS A 281 -4.75 7.23 -13.13
CA HIS A 281 -4.34 5.95 -13.73
C HIS A 281 -4.69 5.80 -15.22
N VAL A 282 -4.52 6.86 -15.99
CA VAL A 282 -4.59 6.81 -17.46
C VAL A 282 -3.45 5.93 -18.00
N ASN A 283 -3.72 5.16 -19.07
CA ASN A 283 -2.71 4.29 -19.67
C ASN A 283 -1.48 5.09 -20.13
N LEU A 284 -0.30 4.70 -19.64
CA LEU A 284 0.98 5.36 -19.91
C LEU A 284 1.38 5.29 -21.38
N ASP A 285 0.98 4.23 -22.09
CA ASP A 285 1.32 4.03 -23.50
C ASP A 285 0.63 5.05 -24.43
N LEU A 286 -0.45 5.68 -23.95
CA LEU A 286 -1.18 6.71 -24.70
C LEU A 286 -0.62 8.11 -24.48
N LEU A 287 0.16 8.32 -23.41
CA LEU A 287 0.56 9.64 -22.96
C LEU A 287 1.87 10.07 -23.59
N HIS A 288 1.93 11.33 -24.03
CA HIS A 288 3.16 11.90 -24.58
C HIS A 288 3.47 13.27 -23.96
N PRO A 289 4.72 13.56 -23.53
CA PRO A 289 5.05 14.80 -22.81
C PRO A 289 4.82 16.11 -23.59
N LEU A 290 4.72 16.04 -24.91
CA LEU A 290 4.49 17.20 -25.75
C LEU A 290 3.01 17.41 -26.11
N HIS A 291 2.16 16.38 -25.96
CA HIS A 291 0.78 16.46 -26.40
C HIS A 291 -0.11 17.10 -25.33
N THR A 292 -0.36 18.40 -25.45
CA THR A 292 -1.12 19.16 -24.44
C THR A 292 -2.59 18.72 -24.40
N LEU A 293 -3.37 18.97 -25.46
CA LEU A 293 -4.82 18.67 -25.45
C LEU A 293 -5.11 17.16 -25.57
N ARG A 294 -4.26 16.40 -26.26
CA ARG A 294 -4.46 14.95 -26.40
C ARG A 294 -4.44 14.21 -25.08
N ASN A 295 -3.46 14.52 -24.22
CA ASN A 295 -3.38 13.92 -22.90
C ASN A 295 -4.61 14.31 -22.05
N LEU A 296 -5.12 15.53 -22.21
CA LEU A 296 -6.37 15.95 -21.58
C LEU A 296 -7.57 15.15 -22.08
N MET A 297 -7.68 14.90 -23.39
CA MET A 297 -8.74 14.04 -23.94
C MET A 297 -8.69 12.62 -23.37
N TYR A 298 -7.50 12.03 -23.22
CA TYR A 298 -7.36 10.72 -22.57
C TYR A 298 -7.75 10.76 -21.09
N LEU A 299 -7.37 11.81 -20.37
CA LEU A 299 -7.74 11.99 -18.96
C LEU A 299 -9.27 12.03 -18.78
N VAL A 300 -9.96 12.82 -19.59
CA VAL A 300 -11.41 13.07 -19.42
C VAL A 300 -12.29 12.15 -20.28
N SER A 301 -11.69 11.15 -20.92
CA SER A 301 -12.43 10.20 -21.75
C SER A 301 -13.51 9.48 -20.93
N PRO A 302 -14.73 9.33 -21.49
CA PRO A 302 -15.79 8.56 -20.84
C PRO A 302 -15.42 7.08 -20.65
N ASP A 303 -14.41 6.58 -21.35
CA ASP A 303 -13.92 5.20 -21.23
C ASP A 303 -12.91 5.02 -20.07
N THR A 304 -12.45 6.11 -19.47
CA THR A 304 -11.47 6.04 -18.37
C THR A 304 -12.17 5.52 -17.11
N GLU A 305 -12.00 4.25 -16.78
CA GLU A 305 -12.64 3.60 -15.61
C GLU A 305 -12.32 4.30 -14.28
N ASN A 306 -11.13 4.90 -14.20
CA ASN A 306 -10.54 5.42 -12.98
C ASN A 306 -10.76 6.92 -12.77
N LEU A 307 -11.49 7.58 -13.67
CA LEU A 307 -11.74 9.01 -13.58
C LEU A 307 -12.61 9.31 -12.36
N GLY A 308 -12.07 10.14 -11.47
CA GLY A 308 -12.75 10.55 -10.25
C GLY A 308 -12.59 9.57 -9.08
N ARG A 309 -11.86 8.45 -9.27
CA ARG A 309 -11.58 7.37 -8.31
C ARG A 309 -11.81 7.69 -6.83
#